data_AF-A0A0K0GDG7-F1
#
_entry.id   AF-A0A0K0GDG7-F1
#
_cell.length_a   1.000
_cell.length_b   1.000
_cell.length_c   1.000
_cell.angle_alpha   90.00
_cell.angle_beta   90.00
_cell.angle_gamma   90.00
#
_symmetry.space_group_name_H-M   'P 1'
#
loop_
_entity.id
_entity.type
_entity.pdbx_description
1 polymer ?
#
loop_
_entity_poly.entity_id
_entity_poly.type
_entity_poly.pdbx_seq_one_letter_code
_entity_poly.pdbx_strand_id
1 'polypeptide(L)'
;MSTITKQKKTSKLRIVLRGLSIIIGAFITAYGLEAILIPNNVSDGGVTGLSIVGSQLIGLPLGVLIALLNIPFVFLGYKQIGKSFAIYSVIGIASLAFGTSIMHHIPTIIQGDTLLVTVIGGIIIGFGMGLALRNGGALDGIDMLAVLLSRKLPFGTSDLILFLNLFVFIVVSTVFGLQGAFLSGIAYFIASKVIHTVEEGLSGSKTFKIITNQPELMVETIRDRLGRSATFNEVEGGYSNEKFKEITCVINRLEDSKMKEIIYEIDKFAFVTVYDVAEVKGGNFKKHNIH
;
A
#
# COMPACT_ATOMS: atom_id res chain seq x y z
N MET A 1 -34.19 -16.77 -8.74
CA MET A 1 -34.42 -15.33 -8.46
C MET A 1 -33.83 -14.84 -7.12
N SER A 2 -33.36 -15.72 -6.21
CA SER A 2 -32.81 -15.36 -4.89
C SER A 2 -31.28 -15.16 -4.83
N THR A 3 -30.53 -15.67 -5.82
CA THR A 3 -29.06 -15.59 -5.87
C THR A 3 -28.53 -14.23 -6.33
N ILE A 4 -29.25 -13.56 -7.24
CA ILE A 4 -28.89 -12.24 -7.79
C ILE A 4 -29.00 -11.14 -6.72
N THR A 5 -29.99 -11.26 -5.82
CA THR A 5 -30.22 -10.30 -4.72
C THR A 5 -29.13 -10.41 -3.64
N LYS A 6 -28.59 -11.61 -3.40
CA LYS A 6 -27.51 -11.86 -2.44
C LYS A 6 -26.15 -11.31 -2.94
N GLN A 7 -25.88 -11.37 -4.25
CA GLN A 7 -24.70 -10.76 -4.89
C GLN A 7 -24.73 -9.22 -4.87
N LYS A 8 -25.90 -8.59 -5.04
CA LYS A 8 -26.02 -7.12 -4.92
C LYS A 8 -25.79 -6.62 -3.48
N LYS A 9 -26.21 -7.37 -2.47
CA LYS A 9 -26.07 -7.00 -1.05
C LYS A 9 -24.61 -7.05 -0.57
N THR A 10 -23.84 -8.05 -1.03
CA THR A 10 -22.38 -8.15 -0.76
C THR A 10 -21.56 -7.08 -1.49
N SER A 11 -22.02 -6.62 -2.66
CA SER A 11 -21.41 -5.50 -3.40
C SER A 11 -21.58 -4.15 -2.68
N LYS A 12 -22.79 -3.81 -2.24
CA LYS A 12 -23.04 -2.55 -1.49
C LYS A 12 -22.32 -2.51 -0.15
N LEU A 13 -22.30 -3.61 0.60
CA LEU A 13 -21.59 -3.69 1.86
C LEU A 13 -20.09 -3.47 1.69
N ARG A 14 -19.47 -4.03 0.63
CA ARG A 14 -18.06 -3.81 0.33
C ARG A 14 -17.74 -2.36 -0.02
N ILE A 15 -18.64 -1.68 -0.76
CA ILE A 15 -18.50 -0.26 -1.08
C ILE A 15 -18.53 0.59 0.20
N VAL A 16 -19.48 0.32 1.09
CA VAL A 16 -19.59 1.02 2.38
C VAL A 16 -18.37 0.77 3.26
N LEU A 17 -17.94 -0.49 3.38
CA LEU A 17 -16.75 -0.85 4.15
C LEU A 17 -15.48 -0.16 3.63
N ARG A 18 -15.31 -0.07 2.30
CA ARG A 18 -14.20 0.68 1.68
C ARG A 18 -14.21 2.15 2.06
N GLY A 19 -15.36 2.80 1.90
CA GLY A 19 -15.51 4.21 2.29
C GLY A 19 -15.22 4.43 3.77
N LEU A 20 -15.70 3.54 4.64
CA LEU A 20 -15.50 3.64 6.08
C LEU A 20 -14.03 3.41 6.46
N SER A 21 -13.34 2.46 5.83
CA SER A 21 -11.90 2.27 6.00
C SER A 21 -11.08 3.47 5.53
N ILE A 22 -11.49 4.14 4.43
CA ILE A 22 -10.84 5.39 3.97
C ILE A 22 -11.01 6.51 5.00
N ILE A 23 -12.21 6.68 5.54
CA ILE A 23 -12.49 7.68 6.56
C ILE A 23 -11.63 7.41 7.80
N ILE A 24 -11.61 6.17 8.30
CA ILE A 24 -10.76 5.78 9.43
C ILE A 24 -9.29 6.07 9.15
N GLY A 25 -8.79 5.67 7.97
CA GLY A 25 -7.41 5.93 7.56
C GLY A 25 -7.08 7.43 7.56
N ALA A 26 -7.97 8.25 7.01
CA ALA A 26 -7.81 9.71 6.99
C ALA A 26 -7.79 10.34 8.39
N PHE A 27 -8.62 9.86 9.32
CA PHE A 27 -8.58 10.33 10.71
C PHE A 27 -7.31 9.90 11.45
N ILE A 28 -6.81 8.69 11.20
CA ILE A 28 -5.52 8.23 11.75
C ILE A 28 -4.38 9.12 11.23
N THR A 29 -4.38 9.44 9.93
CA THR A 29 -3.40 10.35 9.33
C THR A 29 -3.51 11.76 9.92
N ALA A 30 -4.73 12.30 10.04
CA ALA A 30 -4.97 13.61 10.66
C ALA A 30 -4.42 13.68 12.10
N TYR A 31 -4.64 12.61 12.87
CA TYR A 31 -4.12 12.51 14.22
C TYR A 31 -2.59 12.47 14.27
N GLY A 32 -1.95 11.68 13.41
CA GLY A 32 -0.49 11.65 13.31
C GLY A 32 0.11 13.02 12.96
N LEU A 33 -0.53 13.75 12.05
CA LEU A 33 -0.13 15.11 11.67
C LEU A 33 -0.23 16.09 12.84
N GLU A 34 -1.42 16.25 13.42
CA GLU A 34 -1.70 17.28 14.42
C GLU A 34 -1.10 16.96 15.79
N ALA A 35 -1.06 15.68 16.20
CA ALA A 35 -0.60 15.32 17.55
C ALA A 35 0.91 15.06 17.65
N ILE A 36 1.60 14.82 16.53
CA ILE A 36 3.01 14.38 16.51
C ILE A 36 3.86 15.24 15.57
N LEU A 37 3.56 15.29 14.27
CA LEU A 37 4.47 15.92 13.30
C LEU A 37 4.48 17.46 13.41
N ILE A 38 3.32 18.09 13.23
CA ILE A 38 3.19 19.56 13.14
C ILE A 38 3.76 20.24 14.40
N PRO A 39 3.44 19.80 15.63
CA PRO A 39 3.95 20.48 16.83
C PRO A 39 5.46 20.32 17.05
N ASN A 40 6.08 19.33 16.40
CA ASN A 40 7.53 19.10 16.47
C ASN A 40 8.27 19.67 15.24
N ASN A 41 7.64 20.57 14.47
CA ASN A 41 8.20 21.17 13.25
C ASN A 41 8.63 20.14 12.20
N VAL A 42 7.92 19.02 12.16
CA VAL A 42 8.06 18.00 11.11
C VAL A 42 6.84 18.12 10.21
N SER A 43 7.08 18.07 8.90
CA SER A 43 6.04 18.06 7.89
C SER A 43 5.90 16.67 7.31
N ASP A 44 4.71 16.39 6.80
CA ASP A 44 4.53 15.33 5.82
C ASP A 44 5.08 15.75 4.44
N GLY A 45 5.19 14.79 3.53
CA GLY A 45 5.47 15.07 2.13
C GLY A 45 4.23 15.56 1.36
N GLY A 46 4.42 15.73 0.06
CA GLY A 46 3.37 15.87 -0.92
C GLY A 46 2.53 17.14 -0.77
N VAL A 47 1.26 17.04 -1.16
CA VAL A 47 0.31 18.16 -1.11
C VAL A 47 0.02 18.55 0.33
N THR A 48 0.04 17.58 1.25
CA THR A 48 -0.14 17.82 2.68
C THR A 48 0.99 18.70 3.22
N GLY A 49 2.25 18.40 2.89
CA GLY A 49 3.39 19.21 3.30
C GLY A 49 3.35 20.65 2.75
N LEU A 50 2.98 20.81 1.48
CA LEU A 50 2.76 22.14 0.89
C LEU A 50 1.61 22.90 1.60
N SER A 51 0.57 22.18 2.02
CA SER A 51 -0.55 22.77 2.76
C SER A 51 -0.13 23.22 4.16
N ILE A 52 0.74 22.48 4.85
CA ILE A 52 1.30 22.86 6.16
C ILE A 52 2.10 24.15 6.03
N VAL A 53 3.01 24.21 5.05
CA VAL A 53 3.80 25.43 4.77
C VAL A 53 2.88 26.62 4.44
N GLY A 54 1.91 26.42 3.55
CA GLY A 54 0.95 27.45 3.18
C GLY A 54 0.10 27.92 4.37
N SER A 55 -0.26 27.02 5.28
CA SER A 55 -1.05 27.33 6.48
C SER A 55 -0.27 28.24 7.42
N GLN A 56 1.04 28.01 7.60
CA GLN A 56 1.89 28.86 8.42
C GLN A 56 2.17 30.24 7.81
N LEU A 57 2.29 30.33 6.48
CA LEU A 57 2.56 31.59 5.80
C LEU A 57 1.31 32.48 5.64
N ILE A 58 0.16 31.86 5.32
CA ILE A 58 -1.08 32.57 4.97
C ILE A 58 -2.04 32.67 6.17
N GLY A 59 -1.85 31.83 7.20
CA GLY A 59 -2.74 31.76 8.37
C GLY A 59 -4.09 31.10 8.10
N LEU A 60 -4.25 30.44 6.94
CA LEU A 60 -5.45 29.69 6.62
C LEU A 60 -5.46 28.33 7.34
N PRO A 61 -6.64 27.81 7.72
CA PRO A 61 -6.74 26.48 8.33
C PRO A 61 -6.17 25.40 7.40
N LEU A 62 -5.32 24.53 7.94
CA LEU A 62 -4.64 23.46 7.20
C LEU A 62 -5.62 22.63 6.36
N GLY A 63 -6.77 22.23 6.92
CA GLY A 63 -7.77 21.45 6.22
C GLY A 63 -8.30 22.12 4.94
N VAL A 64 -8.43 23.45 4.93
CA VAL A 64 -8.87 24.20 3.74
C VAL A 64 -7.83 24.14 2.64
N LEU A 65 -6.55 24.30 2.98
CA LEU A 65 -5.45 24.22 2.02
C LEU A 65 -5.28 22.80 1.46
N ILE A 66 -5.39 21.77 2.32
CA ILE A 66 -5.38 20.37 1.88
C ILE A 66 -6.49 20.13 0.86
N ALA A 67 -7.71 20.59 1.14
CA ALA A 67 -8.83 20.41 0.23
C ALA A 67 -8.60 21.13 -1.11
N LEU A 68 -8.19 22.41 -1.07
CA LEU A 68 -7.99 23.23 -2.27
C LEU A 68 -6.85 22.73 -3.16
N LEU A 69 -5.68 22.46 -2.57
CA LEU A 69 -4.50 22.04 -3.33
C LEU A 69 -4.66 20.64 -3.93
N ASN A 70 -5.52 19.79 -3.35
CA ASN A 70 -5.79 18.46 -3.90
C ASN A 70 -6.82 18.45 -5.05
N ILE A 71 -7.63 19.50 -5.25
CA ILE A 71 -8.61 19.59 -6.35
C ILE A 71 -8.00 19.24 -7.74
N PRO A 72 -6.88 19.85 -8.19
CA PRO A 72 -6.32 19.55 -9.50
C PRO A 72 -5.89 18.09 -9.64
N PHE A 73 -5.38 17.48 -8.56
CA PHE A 73 -4.98 16.08 -8.55
C PHE A 73 -6.19 15.16 -8.59
N VAL A 74 -7.23 15.42 -7.80
CA VAL A 74 -8.49 14.66 -7.88
C VAL A 74 -9.08 14.69 -9.30
N PHE A 75 -9.04 15.85 -9.95
CA PHE A 75 -9.50 15.98 -11.34
C PHE A 75 -8.66 15.15 -12.32
N LEU A 76 -7.32 15.15 -12.17
CA LEU A 76 -6.42 14.30 -12.95
C LEU A 76 -6.71 12.81 -12.70
N GLY A 77 -6.95 12.41 -11.45
CA GLY A 77 -7.29 11.04 -11.06
C GLY A 77 -8.61 10.57 -11.64
N TYR A 78 -9.61 11.45 -11.67
CA TYR A 78 -10.90 11.19 -12.33
C TYR A 78 -10.71 10.87 -13.81
N LYS A 79 -9.86 11.63 -14.51
CA LYS A 79 -9.63 11.47 -15.95
C LYS A 79 -8.78 10.22 -16.29
N GLN A 80 -7.79 9.89 -15.47
CA GLN A 80 -6.80 8.84 -15.80
C GLN A 80 -7.05 7.48 -15.12
N ILE A 81 -7.61 7.46 -13.91
CA ILE A 81 -7.84 6.22 -13.14
C ILE A 81 -9.32 5.84 -13.16
N GLY A 82 -10.21 6.82 -12.98
CA GLY A 82 -11.65 6.65 -13.17
C GLY A 82 -12.50 7.21 -12.02
N LYS A 83 -13.82 7.16 -12.21
CA LYS A 83 -14.79 7.86 -11.34
C LYS A 83 -14.79 7.34 -9.89
N SER A 84 -14.71 6.03 -9.71
CA SER A 84 -14.77 5.41 -8.37
C SER A 84 -13.58 5.84 -7.50
N PHE A 85 -12.38 5.85 -8.07
CA PHE A 85 -11.17 6.30 -7.37
C PHE A 85 -11.30 7.77 -6.95
N ALA A 86 -11.70 8.65 -7.88
CA ALA A 86 -11.87 10.07 -7.57
C ALA A 86 -12.87 10.32 -6.44
N ILE A 87 -14.00 9.60 -6.40
CA ILE A 87 -14.99 9.72 -5.31
C ILE A 87 -14.37 9.30 -3.97
N TYR A 88 -13.68 8.17 -3.94
CA TYR A 88 -13.03 7.69 -2.71
C TYR A 88 -11.89 8.61 -2.25
N SER A 89 -11.11 9.18 -3.17
CA SER A 89 -10.08 10.18 -2.85
C SER A 89 -10.70 11.47 -2.31
N VAL A 90 -11.81 11.96 -2.90
CA VAL A 90 -12.53 13.12 -2.35
C VAL A 90 -13.03 12.85 -0.94
N ILE A 91 -13.60 11.67 -0.68
CA ILE A 91 -14.04 11.28 0.67
C ILE A 91 -12.85 11.27 1.63
N GLY A 92 -11.72 10.69 1.22
CA GLY A 92 -10.50 10.65 2.01
C GLY A 92 -9.93 12.02 2.32
N ILE A 93 -9.72 12.86 1.30
CA ILE A 93 -9.21 14.23 1.42
C ILE A 93 -10.14 15.09 2.27
N ALA A 94 -11.47 15.00 2.05
CA ALA A 94 -12.44 15.73 2.86
C ALA A 94 -12.42 15.27 4.32
N SER A 95 -12.29 13.96 4.57
CA SER A 95 -12.18 13.42 5.93
C SER A 95 -10.87 13.82 6.59
N LEU A 96 -9.77 13.86 5.85
CA LEU A 96 -8.46 14.33 6.32
C LEU A 96 -8.53 15.81 6.69
N ALA A 97 -9.06 16.65 5.78
CA ALA A 97 -9.24 18.08 6.01
C ALA A 97 -10.14 18.40 7.21
N PHE A 98 -11.23 17.64 7.36
CA PHE A 98 -12.13 17.76 8.50
C PHE A 98 -11.46 17.27 9.79
N GLY A 99 -10.75 16.15 9.72
CA GLY A 99 -9.99 15.58 10.84
C GLY A 99 -8.93 16.55 11.36
N THR A 100 -8.09 17.10 10.48
CA THR A 100 -7.06 18.08 10.87
C THR A 100 -7.69 19.34 11.47
N SER A 101 -8.77 19.84 10.89
CA SER A 101 -9.48 21.01 11.43
C SER A 101 -10.05 20.80 12.84
N ILE A 102 -10.52 19.59 13.18
CA ILE A 102 -11.02 19.28 14.53
C ILE A 102 -9.87 19.03 15.49
N MET A 103 -8.82 18.36 15.02
CA MET A 103 -7.71 17.88 15.84
C MET A 103 -6.63 18.94 16.08
N HIS A 104 -6.77 20.13 15.50
CA HIS A 104 -5.77 21.21 15.56
C HIS A 104 -5.36 21.67 16.98
N HIS A 105 -6.18 21.38 18.00
CA HIS A 105 -5.91 21.74 19.40
C HIS A 105 -5.66 20.52 20.30
N ILE A 106 -5.37 19.34 19.72
CA ILE A 106 -5.07 18.15 20.52
C ILE A 106 -3.71 18.30 21.20
N PRO A 107 -3.59 17.95 22.50
CA PRO A 107 -2.31 17.98 23.18
C PRO A 107 -1.31 17.03 22.52
N THR A 108 -0.09 17.53 22.31
CA THR A 108 1.04 16.75 21.80
C THR A 108 1.34 15.55 22.67
N ILE A 109 1.44 14.39 22.06
CA ILE A 109 1.64 13.11 22.77
C ILE A 109 3.13 12.81 22.96
N ILE A 110 3.93 13.13 21.94
CA ILE A 110 5.37 12.86 21.92
C ILE A 110 6.08 14.20 21.76
N GLN A 111 6.94 14.53 22.71
CA GLN A 111 7.76 15.75 22.71
C GLN A 111 9.23 15.40 22.95
N GLY A 112 10.14 16.17 22.36
CA GLY A 112 11.55 16.25 22.78
C GLY A 112 12.53 15.29 22.08
N ASP A 113 12.12 14.07 21.74
CA ASP A 113 12.97 13.15 20.96
C ASP A 113 12.60 13.18 19.47
N THR A 114 13.38 13.94 18.69
CA THR A 114 13.14 14.16 17.26
C THR A 114 13.14 12.86 16.45
N LEU A 115 13.93 11.84 16.84
CA LEU A 115 13.96 10.57 16.13
C LEU A 115 12.71 9.75 16.45
N LEU A 116 12.31 9.69 17.73
CA LEU A 116 11.07 9.02 18.14
C LEU A 116 9.85 9.63 17.46
N VAL A 117 9.74 10.96 17.45
CA VAL A 117 8.67 11.71 16.77
C VAL A 117 8.62 11.36 15.29
N THR A 118 9.77 11.37 14.62
CA THR A 118 9.90 11.09 13.18
C THR A 118 9.47 9.67 12.85
N VAL A 119 9.93 8.68 13.62
CA VAL A 119 9.62 7.26 13.40
C VAL A 119 8.15 6.97 13.69
N ILE A 120 7.65 7.34 14.87
CA ILE A 120 6.26 7.05 15.26
C ILE A 120 5.28 7.85 14.41
N GLY A 121 5.58 9.12 14.12
CA GLY A 121 4.80 9.95 13.23
C GLY A 121 4.70 9.37 11.83
N GLY A 122 5.83 8.96 11.24
CA GLY A 122 5.88 8.30 9.93
C GLY A 122 5.09 6.99 9.90
N ILE A 123 5.18 6.16 10.95
CA ILE A 123 4.42 4.90 11.04
C ILE A 123 2.91 5.15 11.10
N ILE A 124 2.46 6.09 11.95
CA ILE A 124 1.02 6.38 12.13
C ILE A 124 0.43 6.97 10.85
N ILE A 125 1.08 7.98 10.27
CA ILE A 125 0.65 8.59 9.00
C ILE A 125 0.64 7.54 7.90
N GLY A 126 1.72 6.77 7.77
CA GLY A 126 1.84 5.76 6.74
C GLY A 126 0.80 4.64 6.87
N PHE A 127 0.43 4.27 8.09
CA PHE A 127 -0.64 3.30 8.33
C PHE A 127 -2.01 3.87 7.93
N GLY A 128 -2.32 5.11 8.31
CA GLY A 128 -3.56 5.78 7.94
C GLY A 128 -3.71 5.97 6.43
N MET A 129 -2.65 6.48 5.77
CA MET A 129 -2.60 6.68 4.33
C MET A 129 -2.66 5.36 3.57
N GLY A 130 -1.90 4.35 4.00
CA GLY A 130 -1.92 3.02 3.39
C GLY A 130 -3.29 2.34 3.49
N LEU A 131 -4.01 2.52 4.61
CA LEU A 131 -5.36 1.99 4.78
C LEU A 131 -6.35 2.64 3.81
N ALA A 132 -6.26 3.96 3.61
CA ALA A 132 -7.09 4.66 2.64
C ALA A 132 -6.76 4.23 1.20
N LEU A 133 -5.47 4.17 0.86
CA LEU A 133 -4.99 3.81 -0.48
C LEU A 133 -5.38 2.38 -0.87
N ARG A 134 -5.25 1.42 0.06
CA ARG A 134 -5.68 0.03 -0.10
C ARG A 134 -7.16 -0.09 -0.51
N ASN A 135 -7.99 0.83 -0.03
CA ASN A 135 -9.43 0.84 -0.32
C ASN A 135 -9.79 1.67 -1.56
N GLY A 136 -8.79 2.21 -2.25
CA GLY A 136 -8.92 2.92 -3.52
C GLY A 136 -9.12 4.43 -3.38
N GLY A 137 -8.79 5.02 -2.24
CA GLY A 137 -8.78 6.48 -2.05
C GLY A 137 -7.36 6.99 -1.82
N ALA A 138 -6.92 8.00 -2.58
CA ALA A 138 -5.68 8.70 -2.33
C ALA A 138 -5.92 9.91 -1.41
N LEU A 139 -5.09 10.03 -0.37
CA LEU A 139 -5.10 11.17 0.54
C LEU A 139 -4.17 12.30 0.08
N ASP A 140 -3.19 11.97 -0.77
CA ASP A 140 -2.23 12.93 -1.31
C ASP A 140 -2.23 12.92 -2.86
N GLY A 141 -2.34 14.11 -3.44
CA GLY A 141 -2.30 14.33 -4.87
C GLY A 141 -0.94 14.09 -5.51
N ILE A 142 0.18 14.28 -4.78
CA ILE A 142 1.53 14.06 -5.32
C ILE A 142 1.78 12.57 -5.52
N ASP A 143 1.32 11.71 -4.61
CA ASP A 143 1.39 10.25 -4.76
C ASP A 143 0.65 9.82 -6.04
N MET A 144 -0.54 10.39 -6.24
CA MET A 144 -1.32 10.14 -7.44
C MET A 144 -0.60 10.64 -8.70
N LEU A 145 0.01 11.84 -8.67
CA LEU A 145 0.79 12.37 -9.79
C LEU A 145 1.96 11.43 -10.14
N ALA A 146 2.68 10.93 -9.14
CA ALA A 146 3.80 10.03 -9.33
C ALA A 146 3.39 8.69 -9.98
N VAL A 147 2.27 8.11 -9.53
CA VAL A 147 1.68 6.90 -10.15
C VAL A 147 1.32 7.13 -11.62
N LEU A 148 0.87 8.34 -11.98
CA LEU A 148 0.53 8.66 -13.36
C LEU A 148 1.80 8.91 -14.21
N LEU A 149 2.82 9.51 -13.63
CA LEU A 149 4.11 9.74 -14.31
C LEU A 149 4.89 8.45 -14.53
N SER A 150 4.85 7.50 -13.59
CA SER A 150 5.55 6.21 -13.69
C SER A 150 5.04 5.34 -14.84
N ARG A 151 3.82 5.59 -15.35
CA ARG A 151 3.30 4.94 -16.56
C ARG A 151 3.91 5.47 -17.85
N LYS A 152 4.48 6.67 -17.82
CA LYS A 152 5.04 7.37 -19.00
C LYS A 152 6.56 7.46 -18.98
N LEU A 153 7.15 7.27 -17.80
CA LEU A 153 8.58 7.36 -17.57
C LEU A 153 9.13 5.99 -17.15
N PRO A 154 10.40 5.69 -17.44
CA PRO A 154 11.03 4.40 -17.06
C PRO A 154 11.34 4.28 -15.56
N PHE A 155 10.94 5.25 -14.74
CA PHE A 155 11.24 5.29 -13.31
C PHE A 155 10.16 4.61 -12.48
N GLY A 156 10.56 3.98 -11.37
CA GLY A 156 9.63 3.41 -10.40
C GLY A 156 8.76 4.49 -9.75
N THR A 157 7.55 4.11 -9.34
CA THR A 157 6.62 5.03 -8.66
C THR A 157 7.24 5.61 -7.39
N SER A 158 7.93 4.81 -6.58
CA SER A 158 8.56 5.26 -5.33
C SER A 158 9.70 6.26 -5.58
N ASP A 159 10.47 6.10 -6.67
CA ASP A 159 11.56 7.01 -7.02
C ASP A 159 11.00 8.38 -7.45
N LEU A 160 9.93 8.38 -8.24
CA LEU A 160 9.24 9.60 -8.67
C LEU A 160 8.59 10.32 -7.49
N ILE A 161 8.01 9.58 -6.55
CA ILE A 161 7.49 10.14 -5.29
C ILE A 161 8.62 10.83 -4.53
N LEU A 162 9.76 10.17 -4.33
CA LEU A 162 10.88 10.75 -3.60
C LEU A 162 11.42 12.01 -4.29
N PHE A 163 11.51 11.98 -5.62
CA PHE A 163 11.94 13.12 -6.42
C PHE A 163 10.99 14.32 -6.31
N LEU A 164 9.68 14.11 -6.39
CA LEU A 164 8.69 15.17 -6.21
C LEU A 164 8.73 15.74 -4.79
N ASN A 165 8.88 14.87 -3.79
CA ASN A 165 9.00 15.27 -2.40
C ASN A 165 10.26 16.04 -2.06
N LEU A 166 11.35 15.85 -2.81
CA LEU A 166 12.56 16.67 -2.65
C LEU A 166 12.24 18.16 -2.83
N PHE A 167 11.42 18.52 -3.82
CA PHE A 167 10.97 19.90 -4.01
C PHE A 167 10.07 20.38 -2.86
N VAL A 168 9.19 19.51 -2.35
CA VAL A 168 8.36 19.82 -1.19
C VAL A 168 9.23 20.09 0.03
N PHE A 169 10.26 19.28 0.30
CA PHE A 169 11.14 19.47 1.45
C PHE A 169 12.01 20.72 1.35
N ILE A 170 12.38 21.14 0.14
CA ILE A 170 13.03 22.45 -0.08
C ILE A 170 12.08 23.58 0.37
N VAL A 171 10.80 23.50 0.01
CA VAL A 171 9.79 24.48 0.43
C VAL A 171 9.57 24.42 1.95
N VAL A 172 9.46 23.22 2.54
CA VAL A 172 9.36 23.02 3.99
C VAL A 172 10.55 23.62 4.74
N SER A 173 11.76 23.50 4.18
CA SER A 173 12.97 24.07 4.79
C SER A 173 12.92 25.58 4.98
N THR A 174 12.10 26.30 4.21
CA THR A 174 11.95 27.75 4.37
C THR A 174 11.20 28.14 5.63
N VAL A 175 10.36 27.24 6.16
CA VAL A 175 9.49 27.47 7.32
C VAL A 175 10.00 26.75 8.56
N PHE A 176 10.35 25.46 8.44
CA PHE A 176 10.83 24.64 9.56
C PHE A 176 12.35 24.53 9.65
N GLY A 177 13.08 25.25 8.78
CA GLY A 177 14.52 25.18 8.69
C GLY A 177 15.02 23.86 8.09
N LEU A 178 16.34 23.77 7.91
CA LEU A 178 16.99 22.59 7.32
C LEU A 178 16.76 21.32 8.16
N GLN A 179 16.81 21.45 9.48
CA GLN A 179 16.58 20.31 10.38
C GLN A 179 15.16 19.75 10.25
N GLY A 180 14.14 20.61 10.23
CA GLY A 180 12.75 20.19 10.02
C GLY A 180 12.56 19.52 8.66
N ALA A 181 13.21 20.01 7.60
CA ALA A 181 13.15 19.39 6.28
C ALA A 181 13.77 17.98 6.23
N PHE A 182 14.93 17.76 6.85
CA PHE A 182 15.53 16.42 6.93
C PHE A 182 14.67 15.46 7.77
N LEU A 183 14.15 15.91 8.91
CA LEU A 183 13.24 15.10 9.74
C LEU A 183 11.96 14.75 8.96
N SER A 184 11.40 15.70 8.21
CA SER A 184 10.24 15.47 7.34
C SER A 184 10.53 14.42 6.26
N GLY A 185 11.71 14.50 5.65
CA GLY A 185 12.17 13.51 4.67
C GLY A 185 12.29 12.11 5.24
N ILE A 186 12.84 11.97 6.46
CA ILE A 186 12.96 10.68 7.15
C ILE A 186 11.57 10.15 7.55
N ALA A 187 10.71 11.00 8.13
CA ALA A 187 9.35 10.62 8.51
C ALA A 187 8.57 10.11 7.29
N TYR A 188 8.66 10.84 6.17
CA TYR A 188 8.00 10.47 4.94
C TYR A 188 8.57 9.19 4.31
N PHE A 189 9.89 8.99 4.35
CA PHE A 189 10.50 7.74 3.88
C PHE A 189 9.96 6.53 4.66
N ILE A 190 9.86 6.66 5.98
CA ILE A 190 9.26 5.62 6.84
C ILE A 190 7.78 5.43 6.49
N ALA A 191 7.03 6.53 6.37
CA ALA A 191 5.61 6.50 5.99
C ALA A 191 5.41 5.78 4.66
N SER A 192 6.21 6.09 3.63
CA SER A 192 6.15 5.44 2.31
C SER A 192 6.34 3.92 2.40
N LYS A 193 7.29 3.43 3.21
CA LYS A 193 7.48 1.99 3.42
C LYS A 193 6.28 1.34 4.13
N VAL A 194 5.69 2.03 5.10
CA VAL A 194 4.48 1.56 5.79
C VAL A 194 3.28 1.58 4.85
N ILE A 195 3.10 2.63 4.05
CA ILE A 195 2.03 2.74 3.03
C ILE A 195 2.10 1.55 2.09
N HIS A 196 3.26 1.29 1.48
CA HIS A 196 3.43 0.13 0.58
C HIS A 196 3.06 -1.19 1.27
N THR A 197 3.52 -1.38 2.51
CA THR A 197 3.25 -2.60 3.27
C THR A 197 1.75 -2.77 3.58
N VAL A 198 1.06 -1.68 3.92
CA VAL A 198 -0.38 -1.71 4.23
C VAL A 198 -1.21 -1.82 2.96
N GLU A 199 -0.83 -1.13 1.88
CA GLU A 199 -1.50 -1.09 0.57
C GLU A 199 -1.49 -2.45 -0.10
N GLU A 200 -0.31 -3.03 -0.32
CA GLU A 200 -0.15 -4.38 -0.87
C GLU A 200 -0.81 -5.42 0.06
N GLY A 201 -0.81 -5.10 1.35
CA GLY A 201 -1.28 -5.95 2.43
C GLY A 201 -0.48 -7.25 2.50
N LEU A 202 -1.01 -8.22 3.24
CA LEU A 202 -0.45 -9.57 3.30
C LEU A 202 -0.86 -10.44 2.10
N SER A 203 -1.52 -9.85 1.09
CA SER A 203 -2.22 -10.54 0.00
C SER A 203 -1.43 -10.62 -1.31
N GLY A 204 -0.11 -10.60 -1.23
CA GLY A 204 0.74 -10.92 -2.38
C GLY A 204 0.56 -12.39 -2.78
N SER A 205 0.55 -12.69 -4.08
CA SER A 205 0.62 -14.07 -4.57
C SER A 205 2.03 -14.36 -5.05
N LYS A 206 2.51 -15.58 -4.79
CA LYS A 206 3.80 -16.06 -5.29
C LYS A 206 3.58 -17.28 -6.16
N THR A 207 4.29 -17.34 -7.28
CA THR A 207 4.38 -18.55 -8.10
C THR A 207 5.64 -19.30 -7.73
N PHE A 208 5.47 -20.56 -7.34
CA PHE A 208 6.54 -21.53 -7.18
C PHE A 208 6.62 -22.39 -8.43
N LYS A 209 7.81 -22.47 -9.01
CA LYS A 209 8.20 -23.41 -10.04
C LYS A 209 9.20 -24.39 -9.44
N ILE A 210 8.79 -25.64 -9.31
CA ILE A 210 9.51 -26.68 -8.56
C ILE A 210 9.84 -27.82 -9.51
N ILE A 211 11.12 -28.14 -9.63
CA ILE A 211 11.61 -29.34 -10.34
C ILE A 211 12.13 -30.29 -9.27
N THR A 212 11.58 -31.50 -9.21
CA THR A 212 11.87 -32.51 -8.20
C THR A 212 11.80 -33.92 -8.81
N ASN A 213 12.46 -34.88 -8.16
CA ASN A 213 12.38 -36.29 -8.54
C ASN A 213 11.05 -36.95 -8.12
N GLN A 214 10.23 -36.31 -7.29
CA GLN A 214 8.95 -36.85 -6.80
C GLN A 214 7.77 -35.90 -7.09
N PRO A 215 7.47 -35.62 -8.37
CA PRO A 215 6.55 -34.54 -8.71
C PRO A 215 5.08 -34.82 -8.31
N GLU A 216 4.64 -36.07 -8.37
CA GLU A 216 3.28 -36.45 -7.99
C GLU A 216 3.04 -36.29 -6.47
N LEU A 217 3.99 -36.78 -5.64
CA LEU A 217 3.91 -36.68 -4.18
C LEU A 217 3.93 -35.22 -3.71
N MET A 218 4.73 -34.37 -4.37
CA MET A 218 4.78 -32.93 -4.12
C MET A 218 3.41 -32.27 -4.34
N VAL A 219 2.77 -32.54 -5.48
CA VAL A 219 1.46 -31.95 -5.80
C VAL A 219 0.37 -32.43 -4.84
N GLU A 220 0.38 -33.71 -4.48
CA GLU A 220 -0.55 -34.27 -3.50
C GLU A 220 -0.39 -33.61 -2.12
N THR A 221 0.85 -33.46 -1.65
CA THR A 221 1.11 -32.85 -0.34
C THR A 221 0.75 -31.36 -0.32
N ILE A 222 1.03 -30.64 -1.41
CA ILE A 222 0.62 -29.24 -1.57
C ILE A 222 -0.91 -29.12 -1.53
N ARG A 223 -1.63 -30.02 -2.23
CA ARG A 223 -3.09 -30.07 -2.21
C ARG A 223 -3.61 -30.32 -0.80
N ASP A 224 -3.06 -31.30 -0.09
CA ASP A 224 -3.61 -31.75 1.19
C ASP A 224 -3.29 -30.78 2.33
N ARG A 225 -2.08 -30.20 2.35
CA ARG A 225 -1.66 -29.28 3.42
C ARG A 225 -2.03 -27.82 3.17
N LEU A 226 -2.05 -27.37 1.91
CA LEU A 226 -2.32 -25.98 1.55
C LEU A 226 -3.67 -25.78 0.84
N GLY A 227 -4.33 -26.83 0.38
CA GLY A 227 -5.58 -26.72 -0.38
C GLY A 227 -5.36 -26.09 -1.77
N ARG A 228 -4.14 -26.15 -2.29
CA ARG A 228 -3.75 -25.49 -3.55
C ARG A 228 -3.65 -26.49 -4.69
N SER A 229 -4.12 -26.09 -5.86
CA SER A 229 -3.90 -26.82 -7.09
C SER A 229 -2.56 -26.43 -7.71
N ALA A 230 -1.96 -27.35 -8.45
CA ALA A 230 -0.74 -27.12 -9.21
C ALA A 230 -0.89 -27.71 -10.62
N THR A 231 -0.09 -27.22 -11.56
CA THR A 231 -0.03 -27.73 -12.93
C THR A 231 1.36 -28.30 -13.22
N PHE A 232 1.44 -29.26 -14.14
CA PHE A 232 2.71 -29.78 -14.63
C PHE A 232 3.05 -29.16 -15.98
N ASN A 233 4.31 -28.76 -16.14
CA ASN A 233 4.93 -28.47 -17.43
C ASN A 233 6.01 -29.53 -17.68
N GLU A 234 6.08 -30.08 -18.88
CA GLU A 234 7.25 -30.87 -19.29
C GLU A 234 8.37 -29.93 -19.70
N VAL A 235 9.54 -30.09 -19.08
CA VAL A 235 10.75 -29.31 -19.35
C VAL A 235 11.90 -30.26 -19.65
N GLU A 236 12.88 -29.82 -20.44
CA GLU A 236 14.05 -30.63 -20.80
C GLU A 236 15.31 -29.97 -20.28
N GLY A 237 16.20 -30.76 -19.67
CA GLY A 237 17.47 -30.29 -19.17
C GLY A 237 18.40 -29.89 -20.31
N GLY A 238 18.80 -28.62 -20.39
CA GLY A 238 19.62 -28.12 -21.50
C GLY A 238 21.03 -28.74 -21.63
N TYR A 239 21.49 -29.48 -20.62
CA TYR A 239 22.75 -30.24 -20.68
C TYR A 239 22.52 -31.75 -20.72
N SER A 240 21.61 -32.27 -19.89
CA SER A 240 21.35 -33.70 -19.80
C SER A 240 20.42 -34.23 -20.90
N ASN A 241 19.64 -33.35 -21.56
CA ASN A 241 18.52 -33.69 -22.46
C ASN A 241 17.47 -34.64 -21.81
N GLU A 242 17.45 -34.68 -20.47
CA GLU A 242 16.45 -35.45 -19.74
C GLU A 242 15.17 -34.64 -19.59
N LYS A 243 14.03 -35.33 -19.68
CA LYS A 243 12.70 -34.72 -19.49
C LYS A 243 12.32 -34.75 -18.02
N PHE A 244 11.94 -33.60 -17.49
CA PHE A 244 11.47 -33.40 -16.14
C PHE A 244 10.06 -32.83 -16.13
N LYS A 245 9.34 -33.03 -15.02
CA LYS A 245 8.08 -32.34 -14.75
C LYS A 245 8.37 -31.15 -13.82
N GLU A 246 8.14 -29.95 -14.32
CA GLU A 246 8.12 -28.73 -13.52
C GLU A 246 6.71 -28.53 -12.96
N ILE A 247 6.60 -28.43 -11.64
CA ILE A 247 5.36 -28.10 -10.95
C ILE A 247 5.26 -26.59 -10.87
N THR A 248 4.17 -26.03 -11.39
CA THR A 248 3.80 -24.63 -11.17
C THR A 248 2.65 -24.55 -10.18
N CYS A 249 2.87 -23.90 -9.04
CA CYS A 249 1.84 -23.67 -8.03
C CYS A 249 1.83 -22.19 -7.61
N VAL A 250 0.64 -21.62 -7.49
CA VAL A 250 0.47 -20.23 -7.03
C VAL A 250 -0.12 -20.24 -5.63
N ILE A 251 0.57 -19.59 -4.71
CA ILE A 251 0.20 -19.53 -3.29
C ILE A 251 0.08 -18.08 -2.81
N ASN A 252 -0.55 -17.89 -1.66
CA ASN A 252 -0.49 -16.61 -0.96
C ASN A 252 0.89 -16.46 -0.30
N ARG A 253 1.41 -15.23 -0.19
CA ARG A 253 2.65 -14.89 0.51
C ARG A 253 2.69 -15.40 1.95
N LEU A 254 1.54 -15.48 2.62
CA LEU A 254 1.41 -16.07 3.96
C LEU A 254 1.72 -17.58 4.02
N GLU A 255 1.64 -18.26 2.88
CA GLU A 255 1.87 -19.71 2.74
C GLU A 255 3.33 -20.02 2.35
N ASP A 256 4.16 -19.01 2.08
CA ASP A 256 5.56 -19.13 1.60
C ASP A 256 6.41 -20.04 2.51
N SER A 257 6.39 -19.81 3.82
CA SER A 257 7.15 -20.63 4.77
C SER A 257 6.71 -22.09 4.77
N LYS A 258 5.39 -22.34 4.73
CA LYS A 258 4.85 -23.72 4.70
C LYS A 258 5.14 -24.44 3.39
N MET A 259 5.11 -23.72 2.26
CA MET A 259 5.48 -24.29 0.97
C MET A 259 6.95 -24.73 0.97
N LYS A 260 7.86 -23.89 1.48
CA LYS A 260 9.28 -24.25 1.61
C LYS A 260 9.51 -25.46 2.51
N GLU A 261 8.77 -25.55 3.62
CA GLU A 261 8.80 -26.70 4.52
C GLU A 261 8.36 -27.99 3.81
N ILE A 262 7.24 -27.96 3.09
CA ILE A 262 6.75 -29.10 2.29
C ILE A 262 7.81 -29.53 1.26
N ILE A 263 8.39 -28.58 0.53
CA ILE A 263 9.39 -28.90 -0.48
C ILE A 263 10.60 -29.57 0.16
N TYR A 264 11.10 -29.01 1.28
CA TYR A 264 12.26 -29.53 1.98
C TYR A 264 12.01 -30.91 2.63
N GLU A 265 10.80 -31.19 3.10
CA GLU A 265 10.40 -32.50 3.62
C GLU A 265 10.39 -33.57 2.54
N ILE A 266 9.90 -33.24 1.34
CA ILE A 266 9.75 -34.21 0.24
C ILE A 266 11.06 -34.40 -0.51
N ASP A 267 11.74 -33.31 -0.87
CA ASP A 267 12.96 -33.36 -1.65
C ASP A 267 13.85 -32.15 -1.33
N LYS A 268 14.88 -32.40 -0.51
CA LYS A 268 15.90 -31.41 -0.14
C LYS A 268 16.75 -30.94 -1.31
N PHE A 269 16.78 -31.67 -2.42
CA PHE A 269 17.55 -31.36 -3.62
C PHE A 269 16.67 -30.77 -4.73
N ALA A 270 15.39 -30.51 -4.47
CA ALA A 270 14.49 -29.89 -5.43
C ALA A 270 15.00 -28.50 -5.86
N PHE A 271 14.96 -28.23 -7.16
CA PHE A 271 15.26 -26.92 -7.71
C PHE A 271 13.99 -26.06 -7.69
N VAL A 272 14.01 -24.94 -6.98
CA VAL A 272 12.84 -24.09 -6.76
C VAL A 272 13.13 -22.67 -7.22
N THR A 273 12.24 -22.13 -8.04
CA THR A 273 12.21 -20.70 -8.42
C THR A 273 10.91 -20.06 -7.95
N VAL A 274 11.02 -18.85 -7.40
CA VAL A 274 9.89 -18.13 -6.80
C VAL A 274 9.76 -16.76 -7.47
N TYR A 275 8.55 -16.47 -7.96
CA TYR A 275 8.22 -15.22 -8.62
C TYR A 275 7.11 -14.50 -7.84
N ASP A 276 7.25 -13.19 -7.63
CA ASP A 276 6.15 -12.36 -7.15
C ASP A 276 5.15 -12.13 -8.29
N VAL A 277 3.87 -12.33 -7.99
CA VAL A 277 2.79 -12.22 -8.98
C VAL A 277 1.97 -10.98 -8.68
N ALA A 278 1.89 -10.08 -9.65
CA ALA A 278 1.17 -8.81 -9.51
C ALA A 278 -0.35 -9.01 -9.34
N GLU A 279 -0.95 -9.93 -10.09
CA GLU A 279 -2.38 -10.22 -9.97
C GLU A 279 -2.68 -11.66 -10.42
N VAL A 280 -3.61 -12.33 -9.73
CA VAL A 280 -4.12 -13.66 -10.10
C VAL A 280 -5.64 -13.60 -10.14
N LYS A 281 -6.25 -14.05 -11.24
CA LYS A 281 -7.71 -14.07 -11.44
C LYS A 281 -8.19 -15.49 -11.78
N GLY A 282 -9.26 -15.93 -11.12
CA GLY A 282 -9.78 -17.30 -11.27
C GLY A 282 -9.00 -18.34 -10.45
N GLY A 283 -9.37 -19.62 -10.53
CA GLY A 283 -8.77 -20.74 -9.78
C GLY A 283 -9.28 -20.91 -8.34
N ASN A 284 -8.96 -22.06 -7.72
CA ASN A 284 -9.34 -22.42 -6.33
C ASN A 284 -8.56 -21.63 -5.26
N PHE A 285 -8.42 -20.31 -5.41
CA PHE A 285 -7.67 -19.48 -4.46
C PHE A 285 -8.42 -19.16 -3.17
N LYS A 286 -9.75 -19.35 -3.17
CA LYS A 286 -10.54 -19.34 -1.95
C LYS A 286 -10.43 -20.71 -1.31
N LYS A 287 -9.82 -20.76 -0.13
CA LYS A 287 -9.82 -21.91 0.77
C LYS A 287 -11.24 -22.50 0.80
N HIS A 288 -11.43 -23.66 0.19
CA HIS A 288 -12.60 -24.47 0.50
C HIS A 288 -12.36 -24.96 1.92
N ASN A 289 -13.22 -24.57 2.85
CA ASN A 289 -13.22 -25.24 4.15
C ASN A 289 -13.58 -26.68 3.86
N ILE A 290 -12.62 -27.57 4.12
CA ILE A 290 -12.79 -29.01 4.01
C ILE A 290 -13.58 -29.39 5.26
N HIS A 291 -14.88 -29.65 5.09
CA HIS A 291 -15.74 -30.35 6.04
C HIS A 291 -16.51 -31.40 5.27
#